data_AF-A0ABD5SH35-F1
#
_entry.id   AF-A0ABD5SH35-F1
#
_cell.length_a   1.000
_cell.length_b   1.000
_cell.length_c   1.000
_cell.angle_alpha   90.00
_cell.angle_beta   90.00
_cell.angle_gamma   90.00
#
_symmetry.space_group_name_H-M   'P 1'
#
loop_
_entity.id
_entity.type
_entity.pdbx_description
1 polymer ?
#
loop_
_entity_poly.entity_id
_entity_poly.type
_entity_poly.pdbx_seq_one_letter_code
_entity_poly.pdbx_strand_id
1 'polypeptide(L)'
;MTFLLYGAYGYTGELVAREAVARGLDPVLAGRDGDPLRELGRELRCSVREFPLQPPETVAESVRDIDVVLNCAGPFVATAEPLVEACLETGTDYLDVTGEFAVFASLAGRDAAATEADVTLLPGVGFDVVPTDCLAARLVDRLPEATAIALGFDADGDVSRGTARTAVRGLGEGTLVREDGALVRLPIGSRTRDIDFGRGTRSAVAVPWGDIVTAASTTGVENVTVYAAVPPRVQRLLRAARPLAPLL
;
A
#
# COMPACT_ATOMS: atom_id res chain seq x y z
N MET A 1 -2.12 7.17 24.64
CA MET A 1 -2.01 6.79 23.23
C MET A 1 -2.01 8.05 22.39
N THR A 2 -0.84 8.50 22.00
CA THR A 2 -0.58 9.59 21.08
C THR A 2 -0.20 8.98 19.75
N PHE A 3 -0.93 9.31 18.68
CA PHE A 3 -0.57 8.85 17.34
C PHE A 3 -0.32 10.02 16.40
N LEU A 4 0.68 9.86 15.55
CA LEU A 4 1.13 10.87 14.58
C LEU A 4 0.69 10.45 13.19
N LEU A 5 -0.01 11.33 12.49
CA LEU A 5 -0.45 11.13 11.11
C LEU A 5 0.48 11.87 10.16
N TYR A 6 1.43 11.16 9.53
CA TYR A 6 2.37 11.75 8.60
C TYR A 6 1.79 11.80 7.18
N GLY A 7 1.84 12.96 6.52
CA GLY A 7 1.14 13.20 5.25
C GLY A 7 -0.30 13.68 5.43
N ALA A 8 -0.60 14.36 6.55
CA ALA A 8 -1.95 14.75 6.95
C ALA A 8 -2.69 15.64 5.94
N TYR A 9 -1.99 16.41 5.11
CA TYR A 9 -2.57 17.31 4.10
C TYR A 9 -2.57 16.71 2.68
N GLY A 10 -2.27 15.41 2.54
CA GLY A 10 -2.52 14.66 1.31
C GLY A 10 -3.98 14.18 1.24
N TYR A 11 -4.44 13.72 0.07
CA TYR A 11 -5.83 13.28 -0.10
C TYR A 11 -6.28 12.24 0.94
N THR A 12 -5.55 11.12 1.08
CA THR A 12 -5.87 10.09 2.06
C THR A 12 -5.65 10.56 3.50
N GLY A 13 -4.55 11.29 3.74
CA GLY A 13 -4.23 11.82 5.08
C GLY A 13 -5.32 12.75 5.60
N GLU A 14 -5.87 13.63 4.76
CA GLU A 14 -6.90 14.58 5.18
C GLU A 14 -8.20 13.84 5.53
N LEU A 15 -8.59 12.84 4.73
CA LEU A 15 -9.75 11.99 5.02
C LEU A 15 -9.58 11.26 6.36
N VAL A 16 -8.39 10.71 6.62
CA VAL A 16 -8.06 10.04 7.88
C VAL A 16 -8.07 11.02 9.05
N ALA A 17 -7.49 12.21 8.90
CA ALA A 17 -7.46 13.25 9.94
C ALA A 17 -8.87 13.68 10.35
N ARG A 18 -9.72 13.97 9.35
CA ARG A 18 -11.11 14.38 9.56
C ARG A 18 -11.93 13.29 10.23
N GLU A 19 -11.80 12.05 9.77
CA GLU A 19 -12.50 10.91 10.37
C GLU A 19 -12.02 10.61 11.80
N ALA A 20 -10.72 10.72 12.07
CA ALA A 20 -10.17 10.53 13.40
C ALA A 20 -10.76 11.54 14.39
N VAL A 21 -10.79 12.82 14.02
CA VAL A 21 -11.39 13.89 14.85
C VAL A 21 -12.90 13.70 14.99
N ALA A 22 -13.60 13.31 13.94
CA ALA A 22 -15.04 12.99 14.00
C ALA A 22 -15.34 11.85 14.97
N ARG A 23 -14.42 10.91 15.15
CA ARG A 23 -14.49 9.83 16.14
C ARG A 23 -14.01 10.22 17.55
N GLY A 24 -13.64 11.48 17.76
CA GLY A 24 -13.15 11.99 19.05
C GLY A 24 -11.71 11.61 19.37
N LEU A 25 -10.91 11.24 18.37
CA LEU A 25 -9.47 11.06 18.52
C LEU A 25 -8.73 12.40 18.35
N ASP A 26 -7.53 12.49 18.89
CA ASP A 26 -6.68 13.69 18.82
C ASP A 26 -5.32 13.36 18.17
N PRO A 27 -5.25 13.28 16.83
CA PRO A 27 -4.00 13.01 16.12
C PRO A 27 -3.02 14.19 16.18
N VAL A 28 -1.72 13.90 16.24
CA VAL A 28 -0.67 14.85 15.87
C VAL A 28 -0.55 14.86 14.35
N LEU A 29 -0.99 15.93 13.69
CA LEU A 29 -0.90 16.05 12.24
C LEU A 29 0.53 16.39 11.84
N ALA A 30 1.10 15.64 10.90
CA ALA A 30 2.48 15.80 10.50
C ALA A 30 2.71 15.79 8.99
N GLY A 31 3.81 16.41 8.58
CA GLY A 31 4.30 16.43 7.21
C GLY A 31 5.43 17.44 7.03
N ARG A 32 5.84 17.65 5.77
CA ARG A 32 7.03 18.46 5.44
C ARG A 32 6.74 19.94 5.25
N ASP A 33 5.51 20.29 4.89
CA ASP A 33 5.13 21.64 4.49
C ASP A 33 4.24 22.27 5.56
N GLY A 34 4.76 23.32 6.20
CA GLY A 34 4.13 23.94 7.35
C GLY A 34 2.82 24.68 7.07
N ASP A 35 2.63 25.30 5.91
CA ASP A 35 1.46 26.16 5.69
C ASP A 35 0.14 25.38 5.56
N PRO A 36 -0.01 24.42 4.63
CA PRO A 36 -1.22 23.61 4.54
C PRO A 36 -1.43 22.74 5.79
N LEU A 37 -0.35 22.29 6.43
CA LEU A 37 -0.41 21.52 7.66
C LEU A 37 -0.96 22.35 8.84
N ARG A 38 -0.47 23.59 9.02
CA ARG A 38 -0.96 24.49 10.07
C ARG A 38 -2.38 24.96 9.81
N GLU A 39 -2.78 25.09 8.55
CA GLU A 39 -4.18 25.39 8.18
C GLU A 39 -5.11 24.25 8.62
N LEU A 40 -4.79 23.01 8.23
CA LEU A 40 -5.57 21.84 8.63
C LEU A 40 -5.59 21.65 10.16
N GLY A 41 -4.44 21.84 10.82
CA GLY A 41 -4.36 21.79 12.28
C GLY A 41 -5.24 22.82 12.99
N ARG A 42 -5.31 24.06 12.47
CA ARG A 42 -6.22 25.09 13.00
C ARG A 42 -7.69 24.75 12.77
N GLU A 43 -8.01 24.23 11.58
CA GLU A 43 -9.38 23.83 11.23
C GLU A 43 -9.88 22.70 12.14
N LEU A 44 -9.07 21.65 12.29
CA LEU A 44 -9.42 20.45 13.04
C LEU A 44 -9.12 20.56 14.54
N ARG A 45 -8.45 21.63 14.96
CA ARG A 45 -7.99 21.89 16.35
C ARG A 45 -7.03 20.80 16.86
N CYS A 46 -6.19 20.28 15.97
CA CYS A 46 -5.18 19.28 16.27
C CYS A 46 -3.80 19.89 16.48
N SER A 47 -2.96 19.19 17.24
CA SER A 47 -1.53 19.49 17.31
C SER A 47 -0.86 19.24 15.96
N VAL A 48 0.18 20.03 15.64
CA VAL A 48 0.90 19.94 14.37
C VAL A 48 2.39 19.71 14.62
N ARG A 49 3.01 18.83 13.82
CA ARG A 49 4.45 18.58 13.83
C ARG A 49 5.02 18.59 12.41
N GLU A 50 5.80 19.61 12.10
CA GLU A 50 6.47 19.77 10.80
C GLU A 50 7.89 19.22 10.89
N PHE A 51 8.23 18.25 10.02
CA PHE A 51 9.58 17.73 9.93
C PHE A 51 9.85 17.06 8.57
N PRO A 52 11.09 17.11 8.05
CA PRO A 52 11.52 16.33 6.90
C PRO A 52 11.78 14.86 7.28
N LEU A 53 11.83 13.96 6.30
CA LEU A 53 12.23 12.56 6.50
C LEU A 53 13.75 12.35 6.46
N GLN A 54 14.53 13.43 6.47
CA GLN A 54 15.98 13.42 6.55
C GLN A 54 16.46 14.70 7.24
N PRO A 55 17.54 14.64 8.05
CA PRO A 55 18.35 13.46 8.36
C PRO A 55 17.69 12.52 9.39
N PRO A 56 18.15 11.26 9.56
CA PRO A 56 17.50 10.27 10.43
C PRO A 56 17.27 10.73 11.87
N GLU A 57 18.20 11.49 12.43
CA GLU A 57 18.15 11.98 13.80
C GLU A 57 16.94 12.90 14.02
N THR A 58 16.62 13.74 13.00
CA THR A 58 15.42 14.59 13.02
C THR A 58 14.14 13.77 12.99
N VAL A 59 14.13 12.67 12.25
CA VAL A 59 12.95 11.79 12.17
C VAL A 59 12.73 11.08 13.51
N ALA A 60 13.78 10.50 14.08
CA ALA A 60 13.74 9.85 15.40
C ALA A 60 13.31 10.84 16.51
N GLU A 61 13.88 12.03 16.55
CA GLU A 61 13.45 13.09 17.47
C GLU A 61 11.96 13.44 17.30
N SER A 62 11.46 13.44 16.07
CA SER A 62 10.08 13.81 15.76
C SER A 62 9.05 12.73 16.07
N VAL A 63 9.47 11.50 16.39
CA VAL A 63 8.54 10.40 16.73
C VAL A 63 8.75 9.83 18.14
N ARG A 64 9.82 10.22 18.84
CA ARG A 64 10.19 9.65 20.15
C ARG A 64 9.12 9.74 21.25
N ASP A 65 8.24 10.73 21.22
CA ASP A 65 7.14 10.91 22.16
C ASP A 65 5.78 10.41 21.62
N ILE A 66 5.81 9.63 20.54
CA ILE A 66 4.63 9.10 19.84
C ILE A 66 4.54 7.59 20.08
N ASP A 67 3.33 7.12 20.39
CA ASP A 67 3.08 5.68 20.56
C ASP A 67 2.95 4.97 19.20
N VAL A 68 2.31 5.64 18.21
CA VAL A 68 2.07 5.08 16.88
C VAL A 68 2.24 6.12 15.77
N VAL A 69 2.96 5.80 14.71
CA VAL A 69 3.04 6.58 13.46
C VAL A 69 2.12 5.94 12.42
N LEU A 70 1.19 6.71 11.86
CA LEU A 70 0.42 6.36 10.67
C LEU A 70 0.94 7.16 9.47
N ASN A 71 1.63 6.49 8.56
CA ASN A 71 2.13 7.07 7.32
C ASN A 71 1.06 7.04 6.22
N CYS A 72 0.63 8.22 5.80
CA CYS A 72 -0.27 8.46 4.67
C CYS A 72 0.42 9.25 3.54
N ALA A 73 1.74 9.37 3.57
CA ALA A 73 2.53 10.13 2.60
C ALA A 73 3.14 9.23 1.53
N GLY A 74 2.53 9.17 0.35
CA GLY A 74 3.13 8.50 -0.82
C GLY A 74 4.15 9.37 -1.59
N PRO A 75 5.04 8.78 -2.42
CA PRO A 75 5.21 7.35 -2.65
C PRO A 75 5.87 6.64 -1.45
N PHE A 76 5.34 5.49 -1.05
CA PHE A 76 5.70 4.82 0.20
C PHE A 76 7.11 4.23 0.16
N VAL A 77 7.59 3.79 -0.99
CA VAL A 77 9.01 3.43 -1.20
C VAL A 77 10.01 4.52 -0.80
N ALA A 78 9.57 5.79 -0.70
CA ALA A 78 10.43 6.91 -0.29
C ALA A 78 10.15 7.41 1.14
N THR A 79 9.04 7.01 1.75
CA THR A 79 8.61 7.53 3.06
C THR A 79 8.59 6.49 4.15
N ALA A 80 8.36 5.21 3.81
CA ALA A 80 8.27 4.12 4.77
C ALA A 80 9.62 3.89 5.46
N GLU A 81 10.71 3.75 4.69
CA GLU A 81 12.02 3.40 5.27
C GLU A 81 12.51 4.40 6.32
N PRO A 82 12.56 5.73 6.08
CA PRO A 82 12.96 6.68 7.12
C PRO A 82 12.09 6.65 8.38
N LEU A 83 10.78 6.44 8.23
CA LEU A 83 9.86 6.36 9.37
C LEU A 83 10.01 5.05 10.13
N VAL A 84 10.17 3.92 9.45
CA VAL A 84 10.38 2.61 10.05
C VAL A 84 11.69 2.57 10.84
N GLU A 85 12.78 3.11 10.29
CA GLU A 85 14.06 3.20 11.02
C GLU A 85 13.90 4.02 12.32
N ALA A 86 13.25 5.18 12.24
CA ALA A 86 12.97 6.00 13.41
C ALA A 86 12.07 5.30 14.43
N CYS A 87 11.05 4.58 13.96
CA CYS A 87 10.13 3.80 14.79
C CYS A 87 10.85 2.68 15.55
N LEU A 88 11.70 1.92 14.86
CA LEU A 88 12.54 0.87 15.46
C LEU A 88 13.53 1.45 16.48
N GLU A 89 14.13 2.62 16.21
CA GLU A 89 15.05 3.28 17.15
C GLU A 89 14.33 3.76 18.42
N THR A 90 13.09 4.22 18.29
CA THR A 90 12.38 4.93 19.38
C THR A 90 11.38 4.07 20.13
N GLY A 91 11.12 2.83 19.68
CA GLY A 91 10.10 1.97 20.28
C GLY A 91 8.67 2.41 19.91
N THR A 92 8.49 3.05 18.76
CA THR A 92 7.20 3.54 18.27
C THR A 92 6.62 2.57 17.24
N ASP A 93 5.32 2.26 17.32
CA ASP A 93 4.68 1.41 16.32
C ASP A 93 4.53 2.13 14.97
N TYR A 94 4.67 1.40 13.86
CA TYR A 94 4.53 1.92 12.51
C TYR A 94 3.35 1.29 11.77
N LEU A 95 2.47 2.13 11.24
CA LEU A 95 1.39 1.77 10.34
C LEU A 95 1.49 2.58 9.06
N ASP A 96 1.05 2.02 7.93
CA ASP A 96 0.84 2.79 6.70
C ASP A 96 -0.33 2.28 5.87
N VAL A 97 -0.73 3.06 4.86
CA VAL A 97 -1.79 2.70 3.91
C VAL A 97 -1.23 2.31 2.54
N THR A 98 -0.02 1.76 2.48
CA THR A 98 0.64 1.40 1.22
C THR A 98 -0.08 0.28 0.47
N GLY A 99 -0.05 0.35 -0.86
CA GLY A 99 -0.35 -0.77 -1.75
C GLY A 99 0.90 -1.28 -2.49
N GLU A 100 2.07 -0.72 -2.20
CA GLU A 100 3.32 -0.96 -2.92
C GLU A 100 3.99 -2.25 -2.44
N PHE A 101 4.06 -3.28 -3.31
CA PHE A 101 4.63 -4.60 -2.96
C PHE A 101 6.05 -4.52 -2.36
N ALA A 102 6.86 -3.56 -2.82
CA ALA A 102 8.23 -3.37 -2.36
C ALA A 102 8.30 -2.98 -0.88
N VAL A 103 7.30 -2.23 -0.39
CA VAL A 103 7.21 -1.85 1.03
C VAL A 103 6.84 -3.07 1.86
N PHE A 104 5.83 -3.85 1.45
CA PHE A 104 5.48 -5.10 2.13
C PHE A 104 6.67 -6.07 2.21
N ALA A 105 7.38 -6.28 1.09
CA ALA A 105 8.55 -7.17 1.06
C ALA A 105 9.69 -6.66 1.95
N SER A 106 9.93 -5.34 1.97
CA SER A 106 10.95 -4.72 2.84
C SER A 106 10.61 -4.89 4.32
N LEU A 107 9.37 -4.61 4.72
CA LEU A 107 8.94 -4.69 6.12
C LEU A 107 8.86 -6.14 6.61
N ALA A 108 8.44 -7.09 5.77
CA ALA A 108 8.50 -8.51 6.10
C ALA A 108 9.93 -8.99 6.39
N GLY A 109 10.94 -8.42 5.71
CA GLY A 109 12.35 -8.68 5.98
C GLY A 109 12.89 -8.11 7.29
N ARG A 110 12.08 -7.30 8.01
CA ARG A 110 12.47 -6.61 9.26
C ARG A 110 11.85 -7.22 10.52
N ASP A 111 11.17 -8.36 10.40
CA ASP A 111 10.48 -9.06 11.50
C ASP A 111 11.38 -9.27 12.75
N ALA A 112 12.62 -9.73 12.55
CA ALA A 112 13.57 -9.93 13.65
C ALA A 112 13.95 -8.63 14.36
N ALA A 113 14.19 -7.55 13.60
CA ALA A 113 14.53 -6.24 14.16
C ALA A 113 13.34 -5.62 14.91
N ALA A 114 12.13 -5.76 14.35
CA ALA A 114 10.89 -5.31 14.98
C ALA A 114 10.61 -6.07 16.29
N THR A 115 10.84 -7.39 16.30
CA THR A 115 10.74 -8.22 17.51
C THR A 115 11.75 -7.83 18.57
N GLU A 116 13.01 -7.56 18.18
CA GLU A 116 14.05 -7.11 19.12
C GLU A 116 13.73 -5.75 19.74
N ALA A 117 13.13 -4.83 18.96
CA ALA A 117 12.76 -3.50 19.40
C ALA A 117 11.41 -3.43 20.15
N ASP A 118 10.65 -4.53 20.23
CA ASP A 118 9.26 -4.57 20.72
C ASP A 118 8.34 -3.57 19.99
N VAL A 119 8.48 -3.51 18.65
CA VAL A 119 7.76 -2.58 17.77
C VAL A 119 6.90 -3.36 16.77
N THR A 120 5.65 -2.93 16.60
CA THR A 120 4.77 -3.44 15.54
C THR A 120 5.02 -2.67 14.24
N LEU A 121 5.37 -3.39 13.17
CA LEU A 121 5.37 -2.87 11.80
C LEU A 121 4.15 -3.42 11.04
N LEU A 122 3.14 -2.60 10.80
CA LEU A 122 1.87 -2.98 10.17
C LEU A 122 1.61 -2.18 8.88
N PRO A 123 2.19 -2.59 7.74
CA PRO A 123 1.90 -1.95 6.46
C PRO A 123 0.50 -2.29 5.93
N GLY A 124 -0.05 -1.42 5.10
CA GLY A 124 -1.24 -1.72 4.32
C GLY A 124 -2.56 -1.71 5.09
N VAL A 125 -2.72 -0.87 6.13
CA VAL A 125 -3.97 -0.70 6.91
C VAL A 125 -5.07 0.04 6.16
N GLY A 126 -5.14 -0.16 4.84
CA GLY A 126 -6.10 0.46 3.94
C GLY A 126 -6.96 -0.56 3.20
N PHE A 127 -7.88 -0.04 2.38
CA PHE A 127 -8.76 -0.86 1.56
C PHE A 127 -8.02 -1.72 0.53
N ASP A 128 -6.84 -1.28 0.06
CA ASP A 128 -6.15 -1.97 -1.02
C ASP A 128 -5.74 -3.40 -0.66
N VAL A 129 -5.50 -3.69 0.62
CA VAL A 129 -4.95 -4.97 1.08
C VAL A 129 -5.79 -5.65 2.16
N VAL A 130 -6.31 -4.92 3.16
CA VAL A 130 -7.05 -5.55 4.28
C VAL A 130 -8.22 -6.44 3.83
N PRO A 131 -9.19 -5.96 3.01
CA PRO A 131 -10.33 -6.79 2.62
C PRO A 131 -9.93 -7.97 1.72
N THR A 132 -8.91 -7.81 0.88
CA THR A 132 -8.49 -8.84 -0.07
C THR A 132 -7.65 -9.91 0.58
N ASP A 133 -6.80 -9.55 1.54
CA ASP A 133 -6.04 -10.49 2.35
C ASP A 133 -6.97 -11.31 3.25
N CYS A 134 -7.97 -10.66 3.88
CA CYS A 134 -9.03 -11.34 4.62
C CYS A 134 -9.85 -12.28 3.72
N LEU A 135 -10.14 -11.88 2.48
CA LEU A 135 -10.84 -12.73 1.51
C LEU A 135 -9.98 -13.92 1.08
N ALA A 136 -8.68 -13.72 0.86
CA ALA A 136 -7.72 -14.77 0.52
C ALA A 136 -7.62 -15.80 1.65
N ALA A 137 -7.46 -15.36 2.90
CA ALA A 137 -7.47 -16.21 4.08
C ALA A 137 -8.75 -17.04 4.16
N ARG A 138 -9.91 -16.38 4.02
CA ARG A 138 -11.21 -17.07 4.05
C ARG A 138 -11.38 -18.08 2.93
N LEU A 139 -10.83 -17.80 1.74
CA LEU A 139 -10.90 -18.71 0.61
C LEU A 139 -10.06 -19.97 0.87
N VAL A 140 -8.84 -19.80 1.38
CA VAL A 140 -7.93 -20.93 1.70
C VAL A 140 -8.46 -21.75 2.87
N ASP A 141 -9.04 -21.12 3.90
CA ASP A 141 -9.75 -21.84 4.97
C ASP A 141 -10.83 -22.78 4.44
N ARG A 142 -11.51 -22.38 3.35
CA ARG A 142 -12.57 -23.16 2.71
C ARG A 142 -12.05 -24.16 1.68
N LEU A 143 -10.82 -23.96 1.18
CA LEU A 143 -10.15 -24.74 0.15
C LEU A 143 -8.69 -24.99 0.59
N PRO A 144 -8.46 -25.83 1.60
CA PRO A 144 -7.12 -26.00 2.19
C PRO A 144 -6.10 -26.63 1.23
N GLU A 145 -6.56 -27.23 0.13
CA GLU A 145 -5.72 -27.79 -0.94
C GLU A 145 -5.41 -26.76 -2.04
N ALA A 146 -5.77 -25.49 -1.86
CA ALA A 146 -5.50 -24.44 -2.84
C ALA A 146 -3.99 -24.28 -3.06
N THR A 147 -3.55 -24.44 -4.32
CA THR A 147 -2.16 -24.25 -4.71
C THR A 147 -1.88 -22.89 -5.36
N ALA A 148 -2.94 -22.14 -5.69
CA ALA A 148 -2.85 -20.82 -6.28
C ALA A 148 -4.04 -19.92 -5.89
N ILE A 149 -3.75 -18.63 -5.73
CA ILE A 149 -4.73 -17.56 -5.48
C ILE A 149 -4.75 -16.60 -6.66
N ALA A 150 -5.95 -16.29 -7.13
CA ALA A 150 -6.20 -15.23 -8.11
C ALA A 150 -7.17 -14.21 -7.51
N LEU A 151 -6.68 -13.00 -7.26
CA LEU A 151 -7.49 -11.89 -6.75
C LEU A 151 -7.87 -10.96 -7.90
N GLY A 152 -9.14 -10.56 -7.97
CA GLY A 152 -9.66 -9.69 -9.01
C GLY A 152 -10.24 -8.41 -8.41
N PHE A 153 -9.87 -7.27 -8.96
CA PHE A 153 -10.36 -5.95 -8.57
C PHE A 153 -11.12 -5.29 -9.72
N ASP A 154 -12.34 -4.84 -9.43
CA ASP A 154 -13.13 -3.97 -10.29
C ASP A 154 -13.63 -2.79 -9.45
N ALA A 155 -12.97 -1.65 -9.58
CA ALA A 155 -13.32 -0.44 -8.88
C ALA A 155 -14.20 0.45 -9.77
N ASP A 156 -15.31 0.95 -9.20
CA ASP A 156 -16.10 2.01 -9.81
C ASP A 156 -15.52 3.37 -9.39
N GLY A 157 -15.22 4.25 -10.35
CA GLY A 157 -14.83 5.64 -10.06
C GLY A 157 -13.73 6.20 -10.96
N ASP A 158 -13.49 7.50 -10.79
CA ASP A 158 -12.39 8.21 -11.46
C ASP A 158 -11.05 7.90 -10.78
N VAL A 159 -10.02 7.65 -11.58
CA VAL A 159 -8.66 7.41 -11.08
C VAL A 159 -8.12 8.70 -10.45
N SER A 160 -7.80 8.67 -9.15
CA SER A 160 -7.21 9.84 -8.48
C SER A 160 -5.89 10.26 -9.14
N ARG A 161 -5.48 11.55 -9.01
CA ARG A 161 -4.17 12.01 -9.51
C ARG A 161 -3.01 11.19 -8.93
N GLY A 162 -3.12 10.76 -7.67
CA GLY A 162 -2.14 9.88 -7.02
C GLY A 162 -2.06 8.52 -7.69
N THR A 163 -3.20 7.85 -7.83
CA THR A 163 -3.34 6.54 -8.49
C THR A 163 -2.86 6.58 -9.95
N ALA A 164 -3.18 7.64 -10.70
CA ALA A 164 -2.74 7.82 -12.07
C ALA A 164 -1.21 7.98 -12.17
N ARG A 165 -0.59 8.73 -11.25
CA ARG A 165 0.87 8.90 -11.20
C ARG A 165 1.57 7.58 -10.85
N THR A 166 1.01 6.80 -9.93
CA THR A 166 1.51 5.45 -9.59
C THR A 166 1.37 4.51 -10.79
N ALA A 167 0.23 4.50 -11.47
CA ALA A 167 0.01 3.70 -12.67
C ALA A 167 1.02 4.05 -13.78
N VAL A 168 1.28 5.34 -14.01
CA VAL A 168 2.28 5.80 -15.00
C VAL A 168 3.69 5.37 -14.63
N ARG A 169 4.08 5.42 -13.34
CA ARG A 169 5.38 4.91 -12.88
C ARG A 169 5.50 3.41 -13.08
N GLY A 170 4.42 2.66 -12.82
CA GLY A 170 4.38 1.20 -13.00
C GLY A 170 4.40 0.74 -14.47
N LEU A 171 4.05 1.60 -15.44
CA LEU A 171 4.07 1.23 -16.87
C LEU A 171 5.46 0.87 -17.40
N GLY A 172 6.54 1.33 -16.77
CA GLY A 172 7.91 0.94 -17.13
C GLY A 172 8.39 -0.34 -16.48
N GLU A 173 7.64 -0.86 -15.50
CA GLU A 173 8.11 -1.93 -14.61
C GLU A 173 7.51 -3.31 -14.96
N GLY A 174 6.66 -3.42 -15.99
CA GLY A 174 6.03 -4.70 -16.28
C GLY A 174 4.89 -5.01 -15.31
N THR A 175 4.50 -6.28 -15.25
CA THR A 175 3.64 -6.80 -14.18
C THR A 175 4.44 -7.75 -13.31
N LEU A 176 4.04 -7.90 -12.04
CA LEU A 176 4.70 -8.77 -11.08
C LEU A 176 3.68 -9.74 -10.52
N VAL A 177 4.06 -11.01 -10.44
CA VAL A 177 3.26 -12.09 -9.87
C VAL A 177 4.12 -12.89 -8.90
N ARG A 178 3.50 -13.69 -8.02
CA ARG A 178 4.21 -14.70 -7.24
C ARG A 178 4.02 -16.06 -7.90
N GLU A 179 5.11 -16.74 -8.24
CA GLU A 179 5.11 -18.09 -8.79
C GLU A 179 6.16 -18.92 -8.08
N ASP A 180 5.76 -20.10 -7.59
CA ASP A 180 6.64 -21.03 -6.86
C ASP A 180 7.45 -20.34 -5.75
N GLY A 181 6.84 -19.37 -5.09
CA GLY A 181 7.42 -18.61 -3.97
C GLY A 181 8.36 -17.47 -4.36
N ALA A 182 8.56 -17.22 -5.64
CA ALA A 182 9.35 -16.11 -6.15
C ALA A 182 8.48 -15.02 -6.77
N LEU A 183 8.91 -13.76 -6.65
CA LEU A 183 8.32 -12.65 -7.41
C LEU A 183 8.86 -12.66 -8.84
N VAL A 184 7.99 -12.93 -9.82
CA VAL A 184 8.34 -13.08 -11.23
C VAL A 184 7.80 -11.89 -12.03
N ARG A 185 8.71 -11.21 -12.74
CA ARG A 185 8.35 -10.09 -13.62
C ARG A 185 7.92 -10.61 -14.98
N LEU A 186 6.77 -10.16 -15.45
CA LEU A 186 6.22 -10.50 -16.75
C LEU A 186 5.98 -9.24 -17.58
N PRO A 187 5.97 -9.33 -18.92
CA PRO A 187 5.62 -8.18 -19.76
C PRO A 187 4.20 -7.69 -19.48
N ILE A 188 3.96 -6.38 -19.61
CA ILE A 188 2.63 -5.79 -19.36
C ILE A 188 1.58 -6.43 -20.26
N GLY A 189 0.44 -6.80 -19.66
CA GLY A 189 -0.67 -7.41 -20.39
C GLY A 189 -0.39 -8.82 -20.91
N SER A 190 0.76 -9.43 -20.62
CA SER A 190 1.04 -10.83 -20.96
C SER A 190 0.13 -11.79 -20.21
N ARG A 191 -0.24 -11.46 -18.97
CA ARG A 191 -1.17 -12.22 -18.14
C ARG A 191 -2.51 -11.49 -18.02
N THR A 192 -3.56 -12.16 -18.46
CA THR A 192 -4.93 -11.64 -18.51
C THR A 192 -5.91 -12.70 -18.03
N ARG A 193 -7.04 -12.28 -17.48
CA ARG A 193 -8.13 -13.17 -17.05
C ARG A 193 -9.47 -12.48 -17.28
N ASP A 194 -10.46 -13.22 -17.77
CA ASP A 194 -11.84 -12.75 -17.75
C ASP A 194 -12.46 -13.15 -16.40
N ILE A 195 -12.99 -12.18 -15.68
CA ILE A 195 -13.50 -12.35 -14.32
C ILE A 195 -14.94 -11.87 -14.28
N ASP A 196 -15.84 -12.70 -13.74
CA ASP A 196 -17.19 -12.27 -13.40
C ASP A 196 -17.19 -11.64 -12.01
N PHE A 197 -17.44 -10.33 -11.97
CA PHE A 197 -17.48 -9.55 -10.73
C PHE A 197 -18.89 -9.52 -10.10
N GLY A 198 -19.78 -10.44 -10.51
CA GLY A 198 -21.18 -10.50 -10.06
C GLY A 198 -22.08 -9.42 -10.69
N ARG A 199 -21.48 -8.43 -11.36
CA ARG A 199 -22.16 -7.40 -12.16
C ARG A 199 -21.87 -7.56 -13.66
N GLY A 200 -21.33 -8.72 -14.05
CA GLY A 200 -20.94 -9.06 -15.40
C GLY A 200 -19.45 -9.35 -15.54
N THR A 201 -19.11 -10.07 -16.61
CA THR A 201 -17.73 -10.42 -16.95
C THR A 201 -16.95 -9.22 -17.47
N ARG A 202 -15.78 -8.97 -16.90
CA ARG A 202 -14.81 -7.99 -17.39
C ARG A 202 -13.45 -8.65 -17.60
N SER A 203 -12.72 -8.15 -18.59
CA SER A 203 -11.34 -8.55 -18.79
C SER A 203 -10.42 -7.77 -17.86
N ALA A 204 -9.53 -8.50 -17.22
CA ALA A 204 -8.57 -7.98 -16.27
C ALA A 204 -7.14 -8.34 -16.68
N VAL A 205 -6.18 -7.51 -16.25
CA VAL A 205 -4.74 -7.69 -16.50
C VAL A 205 -4.04 -7.86 -15.16
N ALA A 206 -2.98 -8.66 -15.12
CA ALA A 206 -2.20 -8.79 -13.90
C ALA A 206 -1.54 -7.45 -13.52
N VAL A 207 -1.51 -7.12 -12.23
CA VAL A 207 -0.94 -5.89 -11.68
C VAL A 207 -0.01 -6.18 -10.49
N PRO A 208 1.05 -5.38 -10.29
CA PRO A 208 2.06 -5.61 -9.23
C PRO A 208 1.61 -5.03 -7.87
N TRP A 209 0.45 -5.45 -7.37
CA TRP A 209 -0.10 -4.98 -6.09
C TRP A 209 0.44 -5.76 -4.89
N GLY A 210 0.36 -5.16 -3.71
CA GLY A 210 0.88 -5.71 -2.45
C GLY A 210 0.40 -7.12 -2.11
N ASP A 211 -0.78 -7.54 -2.58
CA ASP A 211 -1.35 -8.85 -2.26
C ASP A 211 -0.51 -10.02 -2.77
N ILE A 212 0.35 -9.82 -3.78
CA ILE A 212 1.31 -10.86 -4.21
C ILE A 212 2.33 -11.20 -3.12
N VAL A 213 2.47 -10.34 -2.10
CA VAL A 213 3.31 -10.54 -0.91
C VAL A 213 2.44 -10.93 0.28
N THR A 214 1.37 -10.19 0.56
CA THR A 214 0.58 -10.40 1.79
C THR A 214 -0.19 -11.71 1.75
N ALA A 215 -0.85 -12.05 0.64
CA ALA A 215 -1.66 -13.26 0.57
C ALA A 215 -0.82 -14.52 0.77
N ALA A 216 0.42 -14.54 0.25
CA ALA A 216 1.35 -15.64 0.48
C ALA A 216 1.74 -15.74 1.97
N SER A 217 2.02 -14.61 2.60
CA SER A 217 2.36 -14.54 4.04
C SER A 217 1.22 -15.01 4.92
N THR A 218 -0.02 -14.62 4.59
CA THR A 218 -1.23 -14.95 5.36
C THR A 218 -1.71 -16.38 5.15
N THR A 219 -1.59 -16.91 3.93
CA THR A 219 -2.22 -18.20 3.56
C THR A 219 -1.24 -19.35 3.35
N GLY A 220 0.06 -19.06 3.19
CA GLY A 220 1.06 -20.04 2.77
C GLY A 220 0.98 -20.48 1.31
N VAL A 221 0.07 -19.90 0.50
CA VAL A 221 -0.05 -20.22 -0.92
C VAL A 221 0.98 -19.44 -1.73
N GLU A 222 1.91 -20.17 -2.34
CA GLU A 222 3.08 -19.60 -2.99
C GLU A 222 2.86 -19.14 -4.45
N ASN A 223 1.66 -19.35 -5.00
CA ASN A 223 1.28 -18.87 -6.32
C ASN A 223 0.16 -17.83 -6.19
N VAL A 224 0.47 -16.56 -6.44
CA VAL A 224 -0.49 -15.45 -6.27
C VAL A 224 -0.44 -14.54 -7.49
N THR A 225 -1.60 -14.26 -8.09
CA THR A 225 -1.74 -13.24 -9.13
C THR A 225 -2.88 -12.30 -8.80
N VAL A 226 -2.59 -10.99 -8.82
CA VAL A 226 -3.60 -9.94 -8.68
C VAL A 226 -3.97 -9.39 -10.05
N TYR A 227 -5.26 -9.24 -10.29
CA TYR A 227 -5.82 -8.75 -11.54
C TYR A 227 -6.64 -7.49 -11.30
N ALA A 228 -6.44 -6.46 -12.14
CA ALA A 228 -7.30 -5.28 -12.19
C ALA A 228 -8.10 -5.26 -13.49
N ALA A 229 -9.41 -5.01 -13.38
CA ALA A 229 -10.28 -4.80 -14.54
C ALA A 229 -9.81 -3.58 -15.33
N VAL A 230 -9.72 -3.73 -16.66
CA VAL A 230 -9.30 -2.65 -17.56
C VAL A 230 -10.42 -2.28 -18.52
N PRO A 231 -10.54 -0.99 -18.90
CA PRO A 231 -11.49 -0.59 -19.93
C PRO A 231 -11.23 -1.34 -21.26
N PRO A 232 -12.27 -1.64 -22.05
CA PRO A 232 -12.12 -2.37 -23.31
C PRO A 232 -11.13 -1.73 -24.30
N ARG A 233 -10.97 -0.41 -24.27
CA ARG A 233 -10.00 0.33 -25.12
C ARG A 233 -8.55 0.02 -24.73
N VAL A 234 -8.26 0.01 -23.42
CA VAL A 234 -6.93 -0.33 -22.88
C VAL A 234 -6.60 -1.79 -23.19
N GLN A 235 -7.59 -2.67 -23.06
CA GLN A 235 -7.43 -4.08 -23.43
C GLN A 235 -7.02 -4.26 -24.90
N ARG A 236 -7.69 -3.58 -25.84
CA ARG A 236 -7.35 -3.66 -27.27
C ARG A 236 -5.92 -3.17 -27.54
N LEU A 237 -5.51 -2.08 -26.88
CA LEU A 237 -4.16 -1.56 -26.99
C LEU A 237 -3.11 -2.55 -26.48
N LEU A 238 -3.32 -3.11 -25.28
CA LEU A 238 -2.40 -4.10 -24.68
C LEU A 238 -2.29 -5.36 -25.55
N ARG A 239 -3.42 -5.85 -26.11
CA ARG A 239 -3.40 -6.98 -27.04
C ARG A 239 -2.65 -6.67 -28.33
N ALA A 240 -2.79 -5.46 -28.87
CA ALA A 240 -2.08 -5.03 -30.08
C ALA A 240 -0.57 -4.84 -29.84
N ALA A 241 -0.17 -4.46 -28.62
CA ALA A 241 1.22 -4.25 -28.25
C ALA A 241 1.97 -5.55 -27.86
N ARG A 242 1.26 -6.64 -27.53
CA ARG A 242 1.85 -7.94 -27.15
C ARG A 242 2.98 -8.47 -28.07
N PRO A 243 2.90 -8.37 -29.41
CA PRO A 243 3.98 -8.84 -30.28
C PRO A 243 5.29 -8.05 -30.14
N LEU A 244 5.22 -6.81 -29.63
CA LEU A 244 6.35 -5.91 -29.43
C LEU A 244 6.95 -6.02 -28.02
N ALA A 245 6.31 -6.77 -27.12
CA ALA A 245 6.75 -6.97 -25.74
C ALA A 245 8.17 -7.57 -25.57
N PRO A 246 8.73 -8.38 -26.50
CA PRO A 246 10.12 -8.83 -26.41
C PRO A 246 11.16 -7.76 -26.80
N LEU A 247 10.74 -6.61 -27.32
CA LEU A 247 11.59 -5.54 -27.85
C LEU A 247 11.59 -4.26 -27.00
N LEU A 248 10.83 -4.26 -25.89
CA LEU A 248 10.68 -3.19 -24.92
C LEU A 248 11.06 -3.71 -23.53
#